data_AF-A0A2V8N8A1-F1
#
_entry.id   AF-A0A2V8N8A1-F1
#
_cell.length_a   1.000
_cell.length_b   1.000
_cell.length_c   1.000
_cell.angle_alpha   90.00
_cell.angle_beta   90.00
_cell.angle_gamma   90.00
#
_symmetry.space_group_name_H-M   'P 1'
#
loop_
_entity.id
_entity.type
_entity.pdbx_description
1 polymer ?
#
loop_
_entity_poly.entity_id
_entity_poly.type
_entity_poly.pdbx_seq_one_letter_code
_entity_poly.pdbx_strand_id
1 'polypeptide(L)'
;MYAPLRRFSVVAIGLALLLPAAINSNPKPKQQHAQKHNGKKGKPELPDGIPSLWRQPADIAKRDLYWGPGGQALRPDLRRVTLIEKEKGGYSTKYRVRDASGREWIAKLGKEAKGETAASRLVWAVGYHADTNYLVPSVYVEGLNKTLHDVRFGLRPKEVKRVDGWNWDRNPFVGSRQFQGLKVMMALLNNWDLKDSNNKIAVARDKKIADNELRYFVGDLGGSFGKVSHLPRWLQFKPDRNNPKAYARSHLVNGVKDDRV
;
A
#
# COMPACT_ATOMS: atom_id res chain seq x y z
N MET A 1 27.74 -44.26 -43.78
CA MET A 1 28.14 -43.09 -42.97
C MET A 1 27.41 -41.88 -43.55
N TYR A 2 26.78 -41.05 -42.70
CA TYR A 2 25.87 -39.90 -42.97
C TYR A 2 24.34 -40.14 -43.12
N ALA A 3 23.68 -39.94 -41.96
CA ALA A 3 22.36 -39.41 -41.57
C ALA A 3 21.13 -39.37 -42.52
N PRO A 4 19.91 -39.68 -41.99
CA PRO A 4 18.65 -39.13 -42.48
C PRO A 4 18.19 -37.90 -41.68
N LEU A 5 17.77 -36.84 -42.37
CA LEU A 5 17.01 -35.72 -41.79
C LEU A 5 15.59 -36.18 -41.44
N ARG A 6 15.20 -36.01 -40.17
CA ARG A 6 13.80 -36.03 -39.74
C ARG A 6 13.11 -34.72 -40.10
N ARG A 7 12.10 -34.78 -40.96
CA ARG A 7 11.17 -33.68 -41.25
C ARG A 7 10.26 -33.48 -40.03
N PHE A 8 10.16 -32.24 -39.54
CA PHE A 8 9.14 -31.84 -38.57
C PHE A 8 7.80 -31.67 -39.29
N SER A 9 6.77 -32.38 -38.84
CA SER A 9 5.39 -32.17 -39.25
C SER A 9 4.85 -30.90 -38.60
N VAL A 10 4.59 -29.86 -39.39
CA VAL A 10 3.75 -28.73 -39.00
C VAL A 10 2.31 -29.15 -39.22
N VAL A 11 1.55 -29.30 -38.14
CA VAL A 11 0.08 -29.45 -38.21
C VAL A 11 -0.50 -28.05 -38.39
N ALA A 12 -0.82 -27.72 -39.63
CA ALA A 12 -1.70 -26.62 -39.97
C ALA A 12 -3.15 -27.13 -39.89
N ILE A 13 -3.93 -26.60 -38.95
CA ILE A 13 -5.39 -26.69 -39.02
C ILE A 13 -5.89 -25.29 -39.36
N GLY A 14 -6.20 -25.12 -40.65
CA GLY A 14 -7.04 -24.04 -41.10
C GLY A 14 -8.51 -24.44 -40.95
N LEU A 15 -9.35 -23.49 -40.56
CA LEU A 15 -10.74 -23.48 -41.02
C LEU A 15 -11.09 -22.04 -41.38
N ALA A 16 -11.32 -21.83 -42.66
CA ALA A 16 -11.78 -20.58 -43.24
C ALA A 16 -13.31 -20.49 -43.15
N LEU A 17 -13.82 -19.29 -42.85
CA LEU A 17 -15.17 -18.85 -43.22
C LEU A 17 -15.06 -17.39 -43.69
N LEU A 18 -15.56 -17.15 -44.90
CA LEU A 18 -15.50 -15.90 -45.64
C LEU A 18 -16.91 -15.28 -45.78
N LEU A 19 -16.93 -13.94 -45.86
CA LEU A 19 -17.97 -12.98 -46.34
C LEU A 19 -18.91 -12.33 -45.28
N PRO A 20 -19.43 -11.09 -45.50
CA PRO A 20 -18.88 -9.90 -46.18
C PRO A 20 -18.97 -8.62 -45.29
N ALA A 21 -18.66 -7.47 -45.88
CA ALA A 21 -18.35 -6.18 -45.26
C ALA A 21 -19.48 -5.41 -44.52
N ALA A 22 -19.00 -4.58 -43.57
CA ALA A 22 -19.49 -3.28 -43.10
C ALA A 22 -20.86 -3.19 -42.39
N ILE A 23 -20.82 -2.85 -41.08
CA ILE A 23 -21.50 -1.69 -40.48
C ILE A 23 -20.68 -1.27 -39.25
N ASN A 24 -20.27 -0.01 -39.26
CA ASN A 24 -19.65 0.70 -38.16
C ASN A 24 -20.68 0.86 -37.03
N SER A 25 -20.49 0.16 -35.91
CA SER A 25 -21.14 0.53 -34.65
C SER A 25 -20.19 0.24 -33.49
N ASN A 26 -19.83 1.32 -32.80
CA ASN A 26 -18.91 1.33 -31.68
C ASN A 26 -19.52 0.55 -30.50
N PRO A 27 -19.01 -0.62 -30.07
CA PRO A 27 -19.55 -1.30 -28.91
C PRO A 27 -19.02 -0.61 -27.65
N LYS A 28 -19.92 0.10 -26.95
CA LYS A 28 -19.68 0.61 -25.60
C LYS A 28 -19.11 -0.53 -24.72
N PRO A 29 -18.06 -0.28 -23.92
CA PRO A 29 -17.48 -1.32 -23.08
C PRO A 29 -18.52 -1.83 -22.08
N LYS A 30 -18.75 -3.14 -22.11
CA LYS A 30 -19.60 -3.87 -21.16
C LYS A 30 -19.11 -3.61 -19.73
N GLN A 31 -20.01 -3.06 -18.91
CA GLN A 31 -19.84 -2.86 -17.48
C GLN A 31 -19.44 -4.19 -16.82
N GLN A 32 -18.20 -4.29 -16.36
CA GLN A 32 -17.78 -5.37 -15.49
C GLN A 32 -18.36 -5.13 -14.09
N HIS A 33 -19.17 -6.08 -13.65
CA HIS A 33 -19.67 -6.34 -12.30
C HIS A 33 -19.37 -5.26 -11.25
N ALA A 34 -20.31 -4.34 -11.10
CA ALA A 34 -20.44 -3.52 -9.90
C ALA A 34 -20.55 -4.45 -8.68
N GLN A 35 -19.59 -4.34 -7.77
CA GLN A 35 -19.74 -4.87 -6.41
C GLN A 35 -21.02 -4.27 -5.82
N LYS A 36 -21.96 -5.15 -5.43
CA LYS A 36 -23.18 -4.79 -4.70
C LYS A 36 -22.80 -4.00 -3.44
N HIS A 37 -22.93 -2.68 -3.52
CA HIS A 37 -22.94 -1.80 -2.37
C HIS A 37 -24.24 -2.05 -1.60
N ASN A 38 -24.16 -2.88 -0.56
CA ASN A 38 -25.21 -2.96 0.45
C ASN A 38 -25.12 -1.72 1.35
N GLY A 39 -26.19 -0.92 1.36
CA GLY A 39 -26.50 0.02 2.43
C GLY A 39 -25.86 1.42 2.34
N LYS A 40 -26.71 2.42 2.05
CA LYS A 40 -26.45 3.85 2.25
C LYS A 40 -25.96 4.12 3.70
N LYS A 41 -24.66 4.27 3.87
CA LYS A 41 -24.08 5.27 4.78
C LYS A 41 -23.36 6.25 3.86
N GLY A 42 -23.75 7.54 3.90
CA GLY A 42 -23.07 8.57 3.10
C GLY A 42 -21.56 8.44 3.28
N LYS A 43 -20.79 8.55 2.18
CA LYS A 43 -19.33 8.66 2.30
C LYS A 43 -19.06 9.76 3.33
N PRO A 44 -18.18 9.52 4.33
CA PRO A 44 -17.88 10.57 5.30
C PRO A 44 -17.46 11.82 4.54
N GLU A 45 -18.21 12.91 4.69
CA GLU A 45 -17.78 14.20 4.15
C GLU A 45 -16.44 14.53 4.78
N LEU A 46 -15.48 14.85 3.92
CA LEU A 46 -14.18 15.30 4.37
C LEU A 46 -14.37 16.66 5.05
N PRO A 47 -13.77 16.89 6.23
CA PRO A 47 -13.78 18.21 6.81
C PRO A 47 -13.05 19.19 5.88
N ASP A 48 -13.43 20.47 5.97
CA ASP A 48 -12.71 21.53 5.27
C ASP A 48 -11.22 21.51 5.63
N GLY A 49 -10.38 21.69 4.62
CA GLY A 49 -8.93 21.74 4.79
C GLY A 49 -8.21 21.73 3.44
N ILE A 50 -6.91 22.02 3.48
CA ILE A 50 -6.04 22.10 2.31
C ILE A 50 -5.50 20.70 2.01
N PRO A 51 -5.81 20.10 0.84
CA PRO A 51 -5.26 18.80 0.45
C PRO A 51 -3.73 18.86 0.35
N SER A 52 -3.07 17.93 1.04
CA SER A 52 -1.61 17.82 1.11
C SER A 52 -1.20 16.37 0.86
N LEU A 53 -0.51 16.10 -0.25
CA LEU A 53 -0.01 14.76 -0.59
C LEU A 53 1.47 14.59 -0.25
N TRP A 54 2.23 15.66 -0.45
CA TRP A 54 3.69 15.65 -0.48
C TRP A 54 4.21 16.99 0.00
N ARG A 55 5.32 16.97 0.73
CA ARG A 55 6.07 18.16 1.12
C ARG A 55 7.53 17.98 0.73
N GLN A 56 8.15 19.05 0.24
CA GLN A 56 9.57 19.03 -0.10
C GLN A 56 10.39 18.64 1.14
N PRO A 57 11.17 17.56 1.09
CA PRO A 57 12.07 17.23 2.19
C PRO A 57 13.13 18.33 2.30
N ALA A 58 13.27 18.94 3.48
CA ALA A 58 14.24 20.02 3.70
C ALA A 58 15.68 19.60 3.38
N ASP A 59 16.07 18.41 3.87
CA ASP A 59 17.33 17.75 3.51
C ASP A 59 17.08 16.24 3.50
N ILE A 60 17.04 15.64 2.31
CA ILE A 60 16.78 14.21 2.16
C ILE A 60 17.96 13.36 2.67
N ALA A 61 19.19 13.87 2.55
CA ALA A 61 20.39 13.14 2.95
C ALA A 61 20.52 13.03 4.47
N LYS A 62 19.93 13.96 5.22
CA LYS A 62 19.89 13.94 6.69
C LYS A 62 18.72 13.18 7.30
N ARG A 63 17.85 12.57 6.48
CA ARG A 63 16.71 11.81 7.02
C ARG A 63 17.14 10.49 7.62
N ASP A 64 16.72 10.27 8.86
CA ASP A 64 16.93 9.00 9.54
C ASP A 64 15.88 7.97 9.09
N LEU A 65 16.27 7.10 8.17
CA LEU A 65 15.43 5.99 7.72
C LEU A 65 15.29 4.89 8.76
N TYR A 66 16.16 4.81 9.76
CA TYR A 66 16.06 3.81 10.81
C TYR A 66 14.92 4.13 11.79
N TRP A 67 14.66 5.41 12.06
CA TRP A 67 13.54 5.82 12.93
C TRP A 67 12.30 6.29 12.16
N GLY A 68 12.45 6.78 10.93
CA GLY A 68 11.34 7.19 10.08
C GLY A 68 10.59 8.43 10.58
N PRO A 69 9.32 8.63 10.19
CA PRO A 69 8.59 9.88 10.42
C PRO A 69 8.42 10.28 11.88
N GLY A 70 8.39 9.32 12.81
CA GLY A 70 8.23 9.61 14.24
C GLY A 70 9.55 9.85 14.98
N GLY A 71 10.70 9.64 14.33
CA GLY A 71 12.01 9.72 14.97
C GLY A 71 12.17 8.75 16.15
N GLN A 72 13.25 8.90 16.91
CA GLN A 72 13.46 8.09 18.11
C GLN A 72 12.49 8.48 19.24
N ALA A 73 12.06 9.74 19.29
CA ALA A 73 11.22 10.30 20.34
C ALA A 73 9.84 9.63 20.46
N LEU A 74 9.26 9.19 19.34
CA LEU A 74 7.95 8.53 19.33
C LEU A 74 8.02 7.00 19.41
N ARG A 75 9.19 6.39 19.64
CA ARG A 75 9.29 4.92 19.73
C ARG A 75 8.36 4.34 20.82
N PRO A 76 7.80 3.14 20.63
CA PRO A 76 6.94 2.50 21.64
C PRO A 76 7.69 2.31 22.96
N ASP A 77 7.02 2.60 24.08
CA ASP A 77 7.55 2.35 25.41
C ASP A 77 7.20 0.93 25.87
N LEU A 78 8.12 0.00 25.64
CA LEU A 78 7.89 -1.43 25.80
C LEU A 78 7.96 -1.93 27.26
N ARG A 79 8.21 -1.05 28.24
CA ARG A 79 8.23 -1.44 29.67
C ARG A 79 6.93 -2.09 30.11
N ARG A 80 5.81 -1.65 29.52
CA ARG A 80 4.49 -2.20 29.74
C ARG A 80 3.65 -2.00 28.49
N VAL A 81 3.10 -3.08 27.93
CA VAL A 81 2.18 -3.01 26.80
C VAL A 81 0.90 -3.75 27.15
N THR A 82 -0.23 -3.05 27.14
CA THR A 82 -1.54 -3.58 27.52
C THR A 82 -2.46 -3.70 26.32
N LEU A 83 -3.20 -4.81 26.24
CA LEU A 83 -4.26 -4.97 25.25
C LEU A 83 -5.41 -4.00 25.55
N ILE A 84 -5.82 -3.25 24.53
CA ILE A 84 -7.06 -2.48 24.54
C ILE A 84 -8.17 -3.34 23.92
N GLU A 85 -7.97 -3.80 22.69
CA GLU A 85 -8.94 -4.62 21.97
C GLU A 85 -8.28 -5.50 20.91
N LYS A 86 -8.93 -6.63 20.61
CA LYS A 86 -8.59 -7.45 19.45
C LYS A 86 -9.38 -6.93 18.25
N GLU A 87 -8.66 -6.41 17.28
CA GLU A 87 -9.25 -5.84 16.06
C GLU A 87 -9.80 -6.96 15.18
N LYS A 88 -11.02 -6.76 14.68
CA LYS A 88 -11.70 -7.72 13.78
C LYS A 88 -11.46 -7.31 12.31
N GLY A 89 -11.30 -8.30 11.45
CA GLY A 89 -11.20 -8.12 10.00
C GLY A 89 -9.79 -7.82 9.46
N GLY A 90 -9.65 -7.92 8.13
CA GLY A 90 -8.35 -7.97 7.45
C GLY A 90 -7.75 -9.39 7.48
N TYR A 91 -6.69 -9.59 6.70
CA TYR A 91 -6.02 -10.89 6.60
C TYR A 91 -5.10 -11.19 7.78
N SER A 92 -4.41 -10.16 8.28
CA SER A 92 -3.37 -10.29 9.31
C SER A 92 -3.94 -10.02 10.70
N THR A 93 -3.50 -10.80 11.69
CA THR A 93 -3.84 -10.56 13.10
C THR A 93 -3.30 -9.21 13.55
N LYS A 94 -4.17 -8.41 14.18
CA LYS A 94 -3.81 -7.10 14.72
C LYS A 94 -4.53 -6.84 16.04
N TYR A 95 -3.87 -6.08 16.91
CA TYR A 95 -4.35 -5.72 18.24
C TYR A 95 -4.22 -4.22 18.41
N ARG A 96 -5.18 -3.60 19.09
CA ARG A 96 -4.98 -2.27 19.63
C ARG A 96 -4.36 -2.41 21.01
N VAL A 97 -3.25 -1.73 21.23
CA VAL A 97 -2.51 -1.80 22.49
C VAL A 97 -2.14 -0.40 22.97
N ARG A 98 -1.89 -0.28 24.27
CA ARG A 98 -1.33 0.92 24.90
C ARG A 98 0.06 0.63 25.41
N ASP A 99 1.01 1.53 25.17
CA ASP A 99 2.37 1.44 25.72
C ASP A 99 2.49 2.11 27.10
N ALA A 100 3.66 2.00 27.74
CA ALA A 100 3.86 2.51 29.10
C ALA A 100 3.87 4.05 29.17
N SER A 101 4.04 4.73 28.04
CA SER A 101 3.91 6.18 27.91
C SER A 101 2.47 6.61 27.61
N GLY A 102 1.51 5.69 27.58
CA GLY A 102 0.10 5.96 27.34
C GLY A 102 -0.29 6.13 25.87
N ARG A 103 0.64 5.92 24.92
CA ARG A 103 0.35 6.00 23.49
C ARG A 103 -0.40 4.76 23.03
N GLU A 104 -1.33 4.95 22.09
CA GLU A 104 -2.08 3.87 21.49
C GLU A 104 -1.51 3.47 20.13
N TRP A 105 -1.54 2.17 19.87
CA TRP A 105 -0.90 1.55 18.73
C TRP A 105 -1.78 0.47 18.12
N ILE A 106 -1.70 0.30 16.80
CA ILE A 106 -2.10 -0.94 16.15
C ILE A 106 -0.87 -1.84 16.02
N ALA A 107 -0.79 -2.86 16.85
CA ALA A 107 0.20 -3.93 16.79
C ALA A 107 -0.24 -4.98 15.76
N LYS A 108 0.41 -5.02 14.60
CA LYS A 108 0.10 -5.93 13.48
C LYS A 108 1.19 -6.99 13.36
N LEU A 109 0.78 -8.26 13.28
CA LEU A 109 1.68 -9.41 13.18
C LEU A 109 1.79 -9.91 11.75
N GLY A 110 2.82 -10.72 11.51
CA GLY A 110 2.96 -11.51 10.30
C GLY A 110 3.90 -10.88 9.27
N LYS A 111 3.91 -11.48 8.07
CA LYS A 111 4.88 -11.16 7.01
C LYS A 111 4.86 -9.71 6.56
N GLU A 112 3.78 -8.99 6.80
CA GLU A 112 3.61 -7.58 6.42
C GLU A 112 4.34 -6.61 7.36
N ALA A 113 4.69 -7.01 8.58
CA ALA A 113 5.21 -6.09 9.60
C ALA A 113 6.51 -5.40 9.17
N LYS A 114 7.46 -6.18 8.62
CA LYS A 114 8.75 -5.69 8.15
C LYS A 114 8.59 -4.83 6.89
N GLY A 115 7.80 -5.32 5.93
CA GLY A 115 7.56 -4.63 4.65
C GLY A 115 6.89 -3.27 4.84
N GLU A 116 5.84 -3.20 5.66
CA GLU A 116 5.16 -1.95 6.00
C GLU A 116 6.11 -0.92 6.62
N THR A 117 6.93 -1.37 7.58
CA THR A 117 7.88 -0.50 8.29
C THR A 117 8.90 0.08 7.31
N ALA A 118 9.56 -0.75 6.51
CA ALA A 118 10.55 -0.30 5.54
C ALA A 118 9.94 0.58 4.44
N ALA A 119 8.77 0.20 3.90
CA ALA A 119 8.13 0.93 2.80
C ALA A 119 7.68 2.32 3.24
N SER A 120 7.03 2.44 4.41
CA SER A 120 6.60 3.73 4.95
C SER A 120 7.78 4.70 5.16
N ARG A 121 8.96 4.20 5.55
CA ARG A 121 10.18 5.01 5.70
C ARG A 121 10.68 5.54 4.36
N LEU A 122 10.70 4.73 3.31
CA LEU A 122 11.13 5.17 1.97
C LEU A 122 10.14 6.17 1.35
N VAL A 123 8.84 5.93 1.49
CA VAL A 123 7.78 6.87 1.06
C VAL A 123 7.91 8.20 1.79
N TRP A 124 8.10 8.16 3.11
CA TRP A 124 8.34 9.35 3.91
C TRP A 124 9.60 10.10 3.49
N ALA A 125 10.70 9.38 3.25
CA ALA A 125 12.00 9.97 2.94
C ALA A 125 11.95 10.95 1.77
N VAL A 126 11.23 10.55 0.72
CA VAL A 126 11.10 11.36 -0.50
C VAL A 126 10.04 12.46 -0.39
N GLY A 127 9.37 12.62 0.76
CA GLY A 127 8.50 13.75 1.06
C GLY A 127 7.00 13.45 1.14
N TYR A 128 6.56 12.22 0.87
CA TYR A 128 5.15 11.86 1.03
C TYR A 128 4.78 11.71 2.50
N HIS A 129 3.53 11.98 2.84
CA HIS A 129 2.99 11.63 4.15
C HIS A 129 2.97 10.10 4.30
N ALA A 130 3.30 9.60 5.49
CA ALA A 130 3.32 8.17 5.78
C ALA A 130 2.95 7.89 7.24
N ASP A 131 2.50 6.67 7.51
CA ASP A 131 2.23 6.21 8.86
C ASP A 131 3.51 6.14 9.70
N THR A 132 3.42 6.51 10.97
CA THR A 132 4.48 6.28 11.94
C THR A 132 4.46 4.83 12.40
N ASN A 133 5.42 4.06 11.91
CA ASN A 133 5.56 2.63 12.13
C ASN A 133 6.91 2.29 12.78
N TYR A 134 6.87 1.44 13.80
CA TYR A 134 8.05 0.81 14.39
C TYR A 134 7.93 -0.71 14.34
N LEU A 135 9.00 -1.39 13.94
CA LEU A 135 9.11 -2.83 14.06
C LEU A 135 9.71 -3.18 15.42
N VAL A 136 8.99 -3.98 16.20
CA VAL A 136 9.40 -4.45 17.52
C VAL A 136 9.72 -5.94 17.42
N PRO A 137 10.97 -6.38 17.66
CA PRO A 137 11.38 -7.78 17.52
C PRO A 137 10.63 -8.72 18.47
N SER A 138 10.40 -8.28 19.71
CA SER A 138 9.64 -9.04 20.70
C SER A 138 8.96 -8.11 21.70
N VAL A 139 7.74 -8.44 22.10
CA VAL A 139 6.98 -7.70 23.10
C VAL A 139 6.01 -8.62 23.83
N TYR A 140 6.00 -8.54 25.16
CA TYR A 140 4.95 -9.16 25.96
C TYR A 140 3.74 -8.23 26.05
N VAL A 141 2.55 -8.78 25.81
CA VAL A 141 1.30 -7.99 25.87
C VAL A 141 0.42 -8.50 27.01
N GLU A 142 0.25 -7.64 28.03
CA GLU A 142 -0.71 -7.85 29.12
C GLU A 142 -2.13 -7.93 28.55
N GLY A 143 -2.97 -8.79 29.12
CA GLY A 143 -4.32 -9.06 28.61
C GLY A 143 -4.36 -10.08 27.45
N LEU A 144 -3.28 -10.23 26.67
CA LEU A 144 -3.09 -11.42 25.82
C LEU A 144 -2.36 -12.55 26.53
N ASN A 145 -1.63 -12.22 27.61
CA ASN A 145 -0.77 -13.15 28.34
C ASN A 145 0.21 -13.88 27.41
N LYS A 146 0.79 -13.14 26.45
CA LYS A 146 1.59 -13.72 25.37
C LYS A 146 2.69 -12.78 24.89
N THR A 147 3.86 -13.37 24.60
CA THR A 147 4.93 -12.72 23.85
C THR A 147 4.66 -12.81 22.35
N LEU A 148 4.70 -11.67 21.68
CA LEU A 148 4.57 -11.52 20.23
C LEU A 148 5.94 -11.22 19.64
N HIS A 149 6.16 -11.62 18.38
CA HIS A 149 7.43 -11.43 17.67
C HIS A 149 7.20 -10.73 16.33
N ASP A 150 8.21 -9.97 15.88
CA ASP A 150 8.20 -9.22 14.62
C ASP A 150 6.92 -8.39 14.44
N VAL A 151 6.61 -7.58 15.46
CA VAL A 151 5.35 -6.85 15.56
C VAL A 151 5.52 -5.43 15.04
N ARG A 152 4.68 -5.02 14.10
CA ARG A 152 4.64 -3.63 13.65
C ARG A 152 3.68 -2.81 14.49
N PHE A 153 4.21 -1.85 15.22
CA PHE A 153 3.48 -0.84 15.98
C PHE A 153 3.23 0.39 15.10
N GLY A 154 1.97 0.57 14.68
CA GLY A 154 1.53 1.77 13.97
C GLY A 154 0.84 2.74 14.91
N LEU A 155 1.37 3.96 15.07
CA LEU A 155 0.90 4.96 16.03
C LEU A 155 -0.55 5.37 15.76
N ARG A 156 -1.34 5.55 16.81
CA ARG A 156 -2.73 6.04 16.77
C ARG A 156 -2.89 7.21 17.74
N PRO A 157 -2.44 8.42 17.35
CA PRO A 157 -2.61 9.61 18.19
C PRO A 157 -4.09 9.95 18.28
N LYS A 158 -4.56 10.34 19.48
CA LYS A 158 -5.99 10.60 19.73
C LYS A 158 -6.45 11.84 18.99
N GLU A 159 -5.55 12.78 18.77
CA GLU A 159 -5.74 14.10 18.17
C GLU A 159 -5.92 14.02 16.65
N VAL A 160 -5.66 12.86 16.03
CA VAL A 160 -5.76 12.66 14.58
C VAL A 160 -6.92 11.73 14.25
N LYS A 161 -7.85 12.22 13.43
CA LYS A 161 -8.86 11.41 12.75
C LYS A 161 -8.27 10.86 11.45
N ARG A 162 -8.56 9.61 11.13
CA ARG A 162 -8.26 9.02 9.83
C ARG A 162 -9.55 8.83 9.06
N VAL A 163 -9.59 9.36 7.84
CA VAL A 163 -10.67 9.08 6.89
C VAL A 163 -10.15 8.08 5.88
N ASP A 164 -10.90 7.00 5.70
CA ASP A 164 -10.53 5.92 4.79
C ASP A 164 -10.89 6.26 3.35
N GLY A 165 -10.07 5.82 2.39
CA GLY A 165 -10.57 5.55 1.05
C GLY A 165 -10.50 6.69 0.04
N TRP A 166 -9.40 7.47 -0.01
CA TRP A 166 -9.19 8.36 -1.17
C TRP A 166 -8.87 7.54 -2.43
N ASN A 167 -9.34 8.00 -3.59
CA ASN A 167 -9.35 7.23 -4.84
C ASN A 167 -8.16 7.57 -5.76
N TRP A 168 -7.50 6.56 -6.31
CA TRP A 168 -6.34 6.74 -7.20
C TRP A 168 -6.67 7.52 -8.48
N ASP A 169 -7.86 7.37 -9.05
CA ASP A 169 -8.26 8.02 -10.30
C ASP A 169 -8.95 9.37 -10.09
N ARG A 170 -9.44 9.63 -8.88
CA ARG A 170 -10.23 10.81 -8.50
C ARG A 170 -9.76 11.35 -7.15
N ASN A 171 -8.76 12.21 -7.21
CA ASN A 171 -8.24 12.96 -6.08
C ASN A 171 -7.71 14.34 -6.54
N PRO A 172 -7.49 15.29 -5.62
CA PRO A 172 -7.06 16.65 -5.97
C PRO A 172 -5.69 16.75 -6.66
N PHE A 173 -4.89 15.66 -6.68
CA PHE A 173 -3.52 15.66 -7.18
C PHE A 173 -3.37 14.98 -8.54
N VAL A 174 -4.47 14.51 -9.15
CA VAL A 174 -4.45 13.94 -10.51
C VAL A 174 -3.84 14.95 -11.49
N GLY A 175 -2.88 14.49 -12.29
CA GLY A 175 -2.13 15.35 -13.23
C GLY A 175 -0.89 16.02 -12.63
N SER A 176 -0.71 16.03 -11.30
CA SER A 176 0.49 16.60 -10.67
C SER A 176 1.71 15.69 -10.77
N ARG A 177 2.91 16.31 -10.80
CA ARG A 177 4.19 15.58 -10.74
C ARG A 177 4.34 14.77 -9.46
N GLN A 178 3.91 15.33 -8.33
CA GLN A 178 3.96 14.68 -7.02
C GLN A 178 3.09 13.43 -7.00
N PHE A 179 1.92 13.43 -7.65
CA PHE A 179 1.10 12.23 -7.73
C PHE A 179 1.71 11.14 -8.63
N GLN A 180 2.32 11.52 -9.76
CA GLN A 180 3.05 10.56 -10.60
C GLN A 180 4.26 9.97 -9.86
N GLY A 181 5.00 10.80 -9.11
CA GLY A 181 6.08 10.31 -8.24
C GLY A 181 5.62 9.28 -7.22
N LEU A 182 4.40 9.42 -6.68
CA LEU A 182 3.85 8.45 -5.72
C LEU A 182 3.60 7.10 -6.40
N LYS A 183 3.08 7.11 -7.64
CA LYS A 183 2.90 5.89 -8.43
C LYS A 183 4.23 5.22 -8.76
N VAL A 184 5.25 6.00 -9.12
CA VAL A 184 6.62 5.50 -9.31
C VAL A 184 7.16 4.89 -8.02
N MET A 185 6.92 5.51 -6.85
CA MET A 185 7.29 4.90 -5.56
C MET A 185 6.54 3.59 -5.29
N MET A 186 5.25 3.48 -5.62
CA MET A 186 4.52 2.23 -5.47
C MET A 186 5.06 1.11 -6.37
N ALA A 187 5.42 1.44 -7.61
CA ALA A 187 6.11 0.53 -8.52
C ALA A 187 7.50 0.14 -7.98
N LEU A 188 8.28 1.12 -7.49
CA LEU A 188 9.58 0.90 -6.87
C LEU A 188 9.54 -0.09 -5.72
N LEU A 189 8.52 0.01 -4.88
CA LEU A 189 8.36 -0.86 -3.73
C LEU A 189 7.80 -2.25 -4.09
N ASN A 190 7.44 -2.47 -5.35
CA ASN A 190 6.66 -3.64 -5.79
C ASN A 190 5.36 -3.80 -4.96
N ASN A 191 4.71 -2.70 -4.62
CA ASN A 191 3.47 -2.77 -3.86
C ASN A 191 2.31 -3.20 -4.76
N TRP A 192 1.84 -4.43 -4.59
CA TRP A 192 0.75 -4.99 -5.41
C TRP A 192 -0.65 -4.74 -4.82
N ASP A 193 -0.76 -4.23 -3.58
CA ASP A 193 -2.06 -4.00 -2.91
C ASP A 193 -2.50 -2.53 -2.96
N LEU A 194 -2.67 -2.00 -4.17
CA LEU A 194 -3.03 -0.60 -4.42
C LEU A 194 -4.54 -0.31 -4.38
N LYS A 195 -5.27 -0.93 -3.44
CA LYS A 195 -6.71 -0.68 -3.30
C LYS A 195 -6.97 0.72 -2.72
N ASP A 196 -8.00 1.39 -3.20
CA ASP A 196 -8.46 2.66 -2.61
C ASP A 196 -8.72 2.51 -1.10
N SER A 197 -9.21 1.35 -0.63
CA SER A 197 -9.46 1.10 0.78
C SER A 197 -8.21 1.17 1.67
N ASN A 198 -7.01 1.04 1.10
CA ASN A 198 -5.75 1.11 1.84
C ASN A 198 -5.30 2.57 2.05
N ASN A 199 -5.76 3.46 1.18
CA ASN A 199 -5.48 4.88 1.23
C ASN A 199 -6.19 5.56 2.42
N LYS A 200 -5.56 6.59 2.97
CA LYS A 200 -6.01 7.31 4.17
C LYS A 200 -5.78 8.81 4.04
N ILE A 201 -6.62 9.57 4.72
CA ILE A 201 -6.46 11.00 4.93
C ILE A 201 -6.36 11.21 6.45
N ALA A 202 -5.24 11.77 6.91
CA ALA A 202 -5.09 12.20 8.30
C ALA A 202 -5.57 13.65 8.43
N VAL A 203 -6.42 13.88 9.44
CA VAL A 203 -7.01 15.19 9.75
C VAL A 203 -6.88 15.42 11.26
N ALA A 204 -6.52 16.62 11.67
CA ALA A 204 -6.64 17.05 13.06
C ALA A 204 -8.11 16.94 13.53
N ARG A 205 -8.34 16.47 14.76
CA ARG A 205 -9.68 16.40 15.36
C ARG A 205 -10.19 17.77 15.79
N ASP A 206 -9.29 18.61 16.30
CA ASP A 206 -9.63 19.96 16.75
C ASP A 206 -9.23 20.96 15.66
N LYS A 207 -10.22 21.70 15.14
CA LYS A 207 -10.03 22.75 14.12
C LYS A 207 -9.21 23.95 14.66
N LYS A 208 -9.02 24.06 15.98
CA LYS A 208 -8.15 25.07 16.60
C LYS A 208 -6.66 24.70 16.51
N ILE A 209 -6.34 23.45 16.17
CA ILE A 209 -4.97 23.09 15.81
C ILE A 209 -4.71 23.76 14.46
N ALA A 210 -3.69 24.64 14.40
CA ALA A 210 -3.35 25.49 13.24
C ALA A 210 -3.06 24.73 11.92
N ASP A 211 -3.10 23.40 11.95
CA ASP A 211 -2.86 22.51 10.83
C ASP A 211 -4.17 22.22 10.10
N ASN A 212 -4.57 23.14 9.22
CA ASN A 212 -5.73 22.98 8.34
C ASN A 212 -5.46 22.02 7.16
N GLU A 213 -4.50 21.10 7.27
CA GLU A 213 -4.15 20.19 6.18
C GLU A 213 -4.90 18.87 6.25
N LEU A 214 -5.39 18.44 5.09
CA LEU A 214 -5.85 17.09 4.84
C LEU A 214 -4.67 16.29 4.29
N ARG A 215 -4.01 15.49 5.12
CA ARG A 215 -2.80 14.76 4.71
C ARG A 215 -3.14 13.43 4.07
N TYR A 216 -3.01 13.35 2.75
CA TYR A 216 -3.25 12.15 1.96
C TYR A 216 -2.01 11.25 2.01
N PHE A 217 -2.21 9.98 2.34
CA PHE A 217 -1.15 8.99 2.31
C PHE A 217 -1.66 7.61 1.90
N VAL A 218 -0.73 6.76 1.47
CA VAL A 218 -0.97 5.34 1.21
C VAL A 218 -0.67 4.58 2.49
N GLY A 219 -1.68 3.92 3.05
CA GLY A 219 -1.50 2.97 4.15
C GLY A 219 -1.39 1.53 3.64
N ASP A 220 -1.11 0.59 4.54
CA ASP A 220 -1.00 -0.85 4.23
C ASP A 220 -0.03 -1.15 3.06
N LEU A 221 1.15 -0.55 3.14
CA LEU A 221 2.32 -0.82 2.31
C LEU A 221 2.97 -2.20 2.60
N GLY A 222 2.41 -3.01 3.50
CA GLY A 222 2.88 -4.35 3.84
C GLY A 222 2.89 -5.34 2.67
N GLY A 223 2.18 -5.04 1.58
CA GLY A 223 2.25 -5.73 0.29
C GLY A 223 3.50 -5.46 -0.54
N SER A 224 4.53 -4.84 0.03
CA SER A 224 5.77 -4.45 -0.68
C SER A 224 6.91 -5.47 -0.55
N PHE A 225 7.99 -5.23 -1.29
CA PHE A 225 9.26 -5.96 -1.26
C PHE A 225 9.11 -7.47 -1.48
N GLY A 226 8.19 -7.84 -2.37
CA GLY A 226 8.04 -9.22 -2.84
C GLY A 226 8.13 -9.31 -4.37
N LYS A 227 7.86 -10.51 -4.87
CA LYS A 227 7.69 -10.74 -6.31
C LYS A 227 6.28 -10.33 -6.74
N VAL A 228 6.21 -9.42 -7.69
CA VAL A 228 4.96 -9.13 -8.42
C VAL A 228 4.85 -10.13 -9.57
N SER A 229 3.68 -10.77 -9.70
CA SER A 229 3.39 -11.64 -10.84
C SER A 229 2.94 -10.81 -12.02
N HIS A 230 3.48 -11.08 -13.21
CA HIS A 230 3.04 -10.48 -14.48
C HIS A 230 1.81 -11.19 -15.08
N LEU A 231 1.31 -12.23 -14.43
CA LEU A 231 0.12 -12.95 -14.88
C LEU A 231 -1.16 -12.14 -14.60
N PRO A 232 -2.23 -12.30 -15.40
CA PRO A 232 -3.54 -11.71 -15.10
C PRO A 232 -4.02 -12.06 -13.68
N ARG A 233 -4.67 -11.13 -12.96
CA ARG A 233 -5.09 -11.29 -11.55
C ARG A 233 -5.78 -12.62 -11.21
N TRP A 234 -6.54 -13.19 -12.16
CA TRP A 234 -7.25 -14.46 -11.98
C TRP A 234 -6.35 -15.71 -12.04
N LEU A 235 -5.12 -15.57 -12.55
CA LEU A 235 -4.06 -16.59 -12.60
C LEU A 235 -2.93 -16.33 -11.59
N GLN A 236 -2.99 -15.24 -10.83
CA GLN A 236 -1.97 -14.94 -9.83
C GLN A 236 -2.16 -15.83 -8.59
N PHE A 237 -1.26 -16.77 -8.37
CA PHE A 237 -0.98 -17.25 -7.02
C PHE A 237 -0.58 -16.04 -6.17
N LYS A 238 -1.17 -15.87 -4.97
CA LYS A 238 -1.09 -14.64 -4.15
C LYS A 238 0.30 -14.00 -4.24
N PRO A 239 0.41 -12.72 -4.63
CA PRO A 239 1.70 -12.05 -4.73
C PRO A 239 2.47 -12.12 -3.41
N ASP A 240 3.78 -12.30 -3.52
CA ASP A 240 4.68 -12.42 -2.39
C ASP A 240 4.89 -11.07 -1.70
N ARG A 241 5.34 -11.07 -0.45
CA ARG A 241 5.65 -9.86 0.33
C ARG A 241 6.75 -10.14 1.33
N ASN A 242 7.55 -9.12 1.67
CA ASN A 242 8.66 -9.25 2.61
C ASN A 242 9.63 -10.40 2.21
N ASN A 243 9.98 -10.45 0.92
CA ASN A 243 10.94 -11.37 0.35
C ASN A 243 12.02 -10.58 -0.41
N PRO A 244 13.03 -10.06 0.30
CA PRO A 244 14.05 -9.19 -0.29
C PRO A 244 14.86 -9.88 -1.39
N LYS A 245 15.08 -11.21 -1.30
CA LYS A 245 15.77 -11.97 -2.36
C LYS A 245 14.97 -12.00 -3.66
N ALA A 246 13.64 -12.10 -3.58
CA ALA A 246 12.78 -12.06 -4.74
C ALA A 246 12.63 -10.63 -5.29
N TYR A 247 12.53 -9.64 -4.41
CA TYR A 247 12.49 -8.22 -4.76
C TYR A 247 13.77 -7.77 -5.49
N ALA A 248 14.95 -8.17 -5.01
CA ALA A 248 16.23 -7.83 -5.64
C ALA A 248 16.38 -8.36 -7.07
N ARG A 249 15.58 -9.38 -7.45
CA ARG A 249 15.52 -9.92 -8.82
C ARG A 249 14.42 -9.31 -9.67
N SER A 250 13.59 -8.43 -9.11
CA SER A 250 12.55 -7.76 -9.87
C SER A 250 13.14 -6.64 -10.70
N HIS A 251 12.68 -6.52 -11.94
CA HIS A 251 13.01 -5.38 -12.78
C HIS A 251 12.03 -4.25 -12.47
N LEU A 252 12.58 -3.08 -12.15
CA LEU A 252 11.82 -1.90 -11.77
C LEU A 252 11.12 -1.25 -12.97
N VAL A 253 11.89 -1.04 -14.03
CA VAL A 253 11.44 -0.51 -15.32
C VAL A 253 12.24 -1.26 -16.38
N ASN A 254 11.55 -1.88 -17.33
CA ASN A 254 12.21 -2.56 -18.46
C ASN A 254 12.43 -1.61 -19.65
N GLY A 255 11.73 -0.46 -19.70
CA GLY A 255 11.84 0.57 -20.72
C GLY A 255 10.73 1.62 -20.59
N VAL A 256 10.74 2.65 -21.44
CA VAL A 256 9.67 3.66 -21.55
C VAL A 256 9.14 3.60 -22.99
N LYS A 257 7.81 3.61 -23.16
CA LYS A 257 7.15 3.69 -24.46
C LYS A 257 6.01 4.70 -24.42
N ASP A 258 5.97 5.63 -25.37
CA ASP A 258 4.93 6.66 -25.51
C ASP A 258 4.74 7.47 -24.20
N ASP A 259 5.85 7.92 -23.60
CA ASP A 259 5.89 8.63 -22.31
C ASP A 259 5.25 7.88 -21.12
N ARG A 260 5.17 6.55 -21.23
CA ARG A 260 4.69 5.66 -20.17
C ARG A 260 5.78 4.67 -19.81
N VAL A 261 6.02 4.56 -18.51
CA VAL A 261 6.87 3.54 -17.87
C VAL A 261 6.21 2.17 -17.99
#